data_AF-A0A1I6PLL6-F1
#
_entry.id   AF-A0A1I6PLL6-F1
#
_cell.length_a   1.000
_cell.length_b   1.000
_cell.length_c   1.000
_cell.angle_alpha   90.00
_cell.angle_beta   90.00
_cell.angle_gamma   90.00
#
_symmetry.space_group_name_H-M   'P 1'
#
loop_
_entity.id
_entity.type
_entity.pdbx_description
1 polymer ?
#
loop_
_entity_poly.entity_id
_entity_poly.type
_entity_poly.pdbx_seq_one_letter_code
_entity_poly.pdbx_strand_id
1 'polypeptide(L)'
;MGMIDRLFGVLFGSGNMIRDTAEVFRENAEAAAVREAGLRDAALAQFEREFAHRGASTFDRVIDGLNRLPRPAMAFGTLGLLGSAMTSPEWFAARMQGLALVPEPLWWLLGAVVSFYFGARHQAKGQDFQREIVSALAVGPRSKAAPEDAHSAADGPEDNAALAEWRALHQRRA
;
A
#
# COMPACT_ATOMS: atom_id res chain seq x y z
N MET A 1 -27.38 -9.09 68.35
CA MET A 1 -26.29 -8.40 67.62
C MET A 1 -25.23 -9.45 67.29
N GLY A 2 -25.52 -10.25 66.26
CA GLY A 2 -24.93 -11.58 66.09
C GLY A 2 -23.54 -11.55 65.47
N MET A 3 -22.60 -12.28 66.06
CA MET A 3 -21.31 -12.60 65.44
C MET A 3 -21.49 -13.42 64.15
N ILE A 4 -22.64 -14.07 63.96
CA ILE A 4 -23.02 -14.79 62.74
C ILE A 4 -23.20 -13.81 61.56
N ASP A 5 -23.78 -12.63 61.78
CA ASP A 5 -23.92 -11.59 60.74
C ASP A 5 -22.56 -11.06 60.27
N ARG A 6 -21.58 -10.95 61.18
CA ARG A 6 -20.20 -10.56 60.83
C ARG A 6 -19.47 -11.65 60.06
N LEU A 7 -19.72 -12.93 60.38
CA LEU A 7 -19.09 -14.04 59.67
C LEU A 7 -19.63 -14.16 58.24
N PHE A 8 -20.94 -14.02 58.06
CA PHE A 8 -21.56 -13.96 56.73
C PHE A 8 -21.19 -12.68 55.97
N GLY A 9 -21.05 -11.54 56.64
CA GLY A 9 -20.57 -10.30 56.03
C GLY A 9 -19.11 -10.36 55.56
N VAL A 10 -18.25 -11.19 56.18
CA VAL A 10 -16.85 -11.37 55.74
C VAL A 10 -16.75 -12.41 54.61
N LEU A 11 -17.57 -13.46 54.66
CA LEU A 11 -17.59 -14.50 53.63
C LEU A 11 -18.30 -14.07 52.34
N PHE A 12 -19.30 -13.19 52.43
CA PHE A 12 -20.11 -12.74 51.29
C PHE A 12 -19.99 -11.24 50.97
N GLY A 13 -19.27 -10.45 51.79
CA GLY A 13 -19.16 -9.00 51.64
C GLY A 13 -18.08 -8.50 50.67
N SER A 14 -17.46 -9.38 49.86
CA SER A 14 -16.56 -8.95 48.80
C SER A 14 -17.29 -8.94 47.46
N GLY A 15 -17.96 -7.83 47.17
CA GLY A 15 -18.67 -7.57 45.90
C GLY A 15 -17.78 -7.61 44.64
N ASN A 16 -16.49 -7.94 44.77
CA ASN A 16 -15.55 -8.13 43.66
C ASN A 16 -15.45 -9.59 43.19
N MET A 17 -15.79 -10.58 44.03
CA MET A 17 -15.53 -11.99 43.69
C MET A 17 -16.50 -12.54 42.63
N ILE A 18 -17.70 -11.96 42.49
CA ILE A 18 -18.66 -12.30 41.43
C ILE A 18 -18.21 -11.72 40.08
N ARG A 19 -17.54 -10.57 40.07
CA ARG A 19 -16.96 -9.98 38.86
C ARG A 19 -15.80 -10.83 38.35
N ASP A 20 -14.90 -11.23 39.24
CA ASP A 20 -13.76 -12.11 38.91
C ASP A 20 -14.23 -13.52 38.49
N THR A 21 -15.35 -14.03 39.01
CA THR A 21 -15.88 -15.34 38.61
C THR A 21 -16.75 -15.27 37.34
N ALA A 22 -17.44 -14.15 37.08
CA ALA A 22 -18.21 -13.96 35.85
C ALA A 22 -17.31 -13.77 34.62
N GLU A 23 -16.15 -13.12 34.78
CA GLU A 23 -15.12 -13.03 33.73
C GLU A 23 -14.48 -14.40 33.39
N VAL A 24 -14.56 -15.39 34.29
CA VAL A 24 -14.10 -16.77 34.07
C VAL A 24 -15.10 -17.59 33.24
N PHE A 25 -16.39 -17.25 33.24
CA PHE A 25 -17.43 -17.95 32.47
C PHE A 25 -17.91 -17.21 31.22
N ARG A 26 -17.60 -15.91 31.08
CA ARG A 26 -17.93 -15.12 29.89
C ARG A 26 -16.78 -14.17 29.60
N GLU A 27 -16.10 -14.43 28.47
CA GLU A 27 -15.00 -13.60 27.99
C GLU A 27 -15.43 -12.13 27.93
N ASN A 28 -14.63 -11.26 28.54
CA ASN A 28 -14.85 -9.82 28.48
C ASN A 28 -14.70 -9.37 27.02
N ALA A 29 -15.82 -9.06 26.37
CA ALA A 29 -15.91 -8.79 24.93
C ALA A 29 -15.00 -7.64 24.48
N GLU A 30 -14.77 -6.66 25.37
CA GLU A 30 -13.86 -5.54 25.09
C GLU A 30 -12.39 -5.98 25.16
N ALA A 31 -12.04 -6.84 26.11
CA ALA A 31 -10.71 -7.44 26.17
C ALA A 31 -10.44 -8.37 24.97
N ALA A 32 -11.46 -9.07 24.48
CA ALA A 32 -11.38 -9.88 23.25
C ALA A 32 -11.18 -8.99 22.00
N ALA A 33 -11.95 -7.91 21.87
CA ALA A 33 -11.84 -6.96 20.77
C ALA A 33 -10.47 -6.27 20.73
N VAL A 34 -9.90 -5.91 21.88
CA VAL A 34 -8.55 -5.34 21.97
C VAL A 34 -7.47 -6.34 21.53
N ARG A 35 -7.61 -7.62 21.92
CA ARG A 35 -6.70 -8.68 21.47
C ARG A 35 -6.79 -8.92 19.96
N GLU A 36 -8.00 -8.94 19.42
CA GLU A 36 -8.22 -9.13 17.98
C GLU A 36 -7.68 -7.95 17.17
N ALA A 37 -7.90 -6.72 17.61
CA ALA A 37 -7.31 -5.53 16.99
C ALA A 37 -5.78 -5.59 17.02
N GLY A 38 -5.18 -5.98 18.15
CA GLY A 38 -3.73 -6.15 18.28
C GLY A 38 -3.16 -7.23 17.36
N LEU A 39 -3.86 -8.37 17.23
CA LEU A 39 -3.50 -9.44 16.28
C LEU A 39 -3.59 -8.96 14.84
N ARG A 40 -4.62 -8.19 14.50
CA ARG A 40 -4.81 -7.64 13.14
C ARG A 40 -3.73 -6.63 12.79
N ASP A 41 -3.39 -5.71 13.70
CA ASP A 41 -2.32 -4.74 13.50
C ASP A 41 -0.95 -5.43 13.37
N ALA A 42 -0.69 -6.44 14.20
CA ALA A 42 0.53 -7.24 14.10
C ALA A 42 0.62 -7.98 12.76
N ALA A 43 -0.49 -8.57 12.29
CA ALA A 43 -0.56 -9.26 11.00
C ALA A 43 -0.34 -8.28 9.84
N LEU A 44 -0.93 -7.08 9.89
CA LEU A 44 -0.72 -6.04 8.87
C LEU A 44 0.72 -5.52 8.87
N ALA A 45 1.31 -5.28 10.03
CA ALA A 45 2.71 -4.86 10.16
C ALA A 45 3.68 -5.93 9.66
N GLN A 46 3.38 -7.21 9.88
CA GLN A 46 4.15 -8.32 9.31
C GLN A 46 3.98 -8.38 7.78
N PHE A 47 2.75 -8.26 7.27
CA PHE A 47 2.49 -8.19 5.83
C PHE A 47 3.24 -7.02 5.17
N GLU A 48 3.23 -5.82 5.78
CA GLU A 48 3.99 -4.67 5.28
C GLU A 48 5.48 -4.97 5.22
N ARG A 49 6.06 -5.60 6.25
CA ARG A 49 7.47 -5.97 6.26
C ARG A 49 7.79 -7.03 5.20
N GLU A 50 6.94 -8.04 5.03
CA GLU A 50 7.16 -9.10 4.05
C GLU A 50 7.09 -8.57 2.61
N PHE A 51 6.14 -7.66 2.33
CA PHE A 51 5.91 -7.11 0.98
C PHE A 51 6.74 -5.86 0.66
N ALA A 52 7.23 -5.13 1.67
CA ALA A 52 8.17 -4.02 1.48
C ALA A 52 9.53 -4.49 0.91
N HIS A 53 9.87 -5.77 1.07
CA HIS A 53 11.17 -6.32 0.70
C HIS A 53 11.28 -6.90 -0.71
N ARG A 54 10.46 -6.45 -1.68
CA ARG A 54 10.85 -6.55 -3.11
C ARG A 54 11.97 -5.55 -3.45
N GLY A 55 13.03 -5.54 -2.65
CA GLY A 55 14.22 -4.73 -2.91
C GLY A 55 14.84 -5.19 -4.21
N ALA A 56 14.67 -4.39 -5.26
CA ALA A 56 15.33 -4.61 -6.55
C ALA A 56 16.82 -4.89 -6.30
N SER A 57 17.28 -6.06 -6.75
CA SER A 57 18.66 -6.50 -6.59
C SER A 57 19.61 -5.43 -7.12
N THR A 58 20.83 -5.34 -6.60
CA THR A 58 21.85 -4.46 -7.20
C THR A 58 22.03 -4.76 -8.69
N PHE A 59 21.90 -6.04 -9.08
CA PHE A 59 21.84 -6.45 -10.48
C PHE A 59 20.67 -5.81 -11.22
N ASP A 60 19.45 -5.86 -10.66
CA ASP A 60 18.26 -5.25 -11.27
C ASP A 60 18.45 -3.74 -11.46
N ARG A 61 19.08 -3.05 -10.50
CA ARG A 61 19.37 -1.62 -10.60
C ARG A 61 20.38 -1.32 -11.71
N VAL A 62 21.41 -2.15 -11.88
CA VAL A 62 22.38 -2.02 -12.97
C VAL A 62 21.71 -2.25 -14.32
N ILE A 63 20.90 -3.31 -14.44
CA ILE A 63 20.19 -3.61 -15.68
C ILE A 63 19.14 -2.53 -15.99
N ASP A 64 18.46 -1.99 -14.99
CA ASP A 64 17.51 -0.90 -15.20
C ASP A 64 18.23 0.41 -15.58
N GLY A 65 19.38 0.68 -14.98
CA GLY A 65 20.27 1.76 -15.40
C GLY A 65 20.68 1.64 -16.86
N LEU A 66 21.20 0.48 -17.26
CA LEU A 66 21.60 0.18 -18.64
C LEU A 66 20.43 0.36 -19.63
N ASN A 67 19.23 -0.09 -19.26
CA ASN A 67 18.04 0.09 -20.08
C ASN A 67 17.52 1.55 -20.15
N ARG A 68 17.97 2.42 -19.23
CA ARG A 68 17.65 3.85 -19.23
C ARG A 68 18.70 4.70 -19.95
N LEU A 69 19.90 4.16 -20.16
CA LEU A 69 20.98 4.84 -20.89
C LEU A 69 20.67 5.24 -22.34
N PRO A 70 19.80 4.59 -23.12
CA PRO A 70 19.58 4.98 -24.51
C PRO A 70 19.15 6.44 -24.67
N ARG A 71 18.27 6.95 -23.79
CA ARG A 71 17.80 8.34 -23.84
C ARG A 71 18.94 9.35 -23.60
N PRO A 72 19.70 9.26 -22.50
CA PRO A 72 20.89 10.09 -22.29
C PRO A 72 21.93 9.94 -23.40
N ALA A 73 22.18 8.71 -23.85
CA ALA A 73 23.17 8.43 -24.89
C ALA A 73 22.81 9.11 -26.23
N MET A 74 21.53 9.14 -26.61
CA MET A 74 21.10 9.87 -27.79
C MET A 74 21.34 11.38 -27.65
N ALA A 75 21.02 11.96 -26.49
CA ALA A 75 21.23 13.40 -26.26
C ALA A 75 22.72 13.78 -26.26
N PHE A 76 23.56 13.03 -25.54
CA PHE A 76 25.00 13.28 -25.54
C PHE A 76 25.64 12.93 -26.89
N GLY A 77 25.13 11.92 -27.59
CA GLY A 77 25.59 11.54 -28.92
C GLY A 77 25.34 12.64 -29.97
N THR A 78 24.16 13.27 -29.95
CA THR A 78 23.86 14.39 -30.87
C THR A 78 24.69 15.63 -30.56
N LEU A 79 24.85 15.97 -29.27
CA LEU A 79 25.75 17.05 -28.85
C LEU A 79 27.20 16.77 -29.24
N GLY A 80 27.66 15.52 -29.09
CA GLY A 80 28.99 15.08 -29.49
C GLY A 80 29.19 15.14 -31.00
N LEU A 81 28.18 14.75 -31.80
CA LEU A 81 28.22 14.89 -33.26
C LEU A 81 28.33 16.35 -33.69
N LEU A 82 27.51 17.24 -33.10
CA LEU A 82 27.59 18.69 -33.35
C LEU A 82 28.96 19.26 -32.96
N GLY A 83 29.48 18.88 -31.79
CA GLY A 83 30.82 19.27 -31.36
C GLY A 83 31.93 18.74 -32.27
N SER A 84 31.80 17.50 -32.77
CA SER A 84 32.76 16.90 -33.70
C SER A 84 32.80 17.65 -35.04
N ALA A 85 31.64 18.13 -35.52
CA ALA A 85 31.56 18.93 -36.74
C ALA A 85 32.31 20.25 -36.61
N MET A 86 32.32 20.87 -35.41
CA MET A 86 33.04 22.13 -35.16
C MET A 86 34.53 21.93 -34.87
N THR A 87 34.89 20.85 -34.18
CA THR A 87 36.27 20.58 -33.75
C THR A 87 37.12 19.91 -34.84
N SER A 88 36.53 19.05 -35.67
CA SER A 88 37.20 18.39 -36.81
C SER A 88 36.22 18.17 -37.98
N PRO A 89 36.02 19.21 -38.82
CA PRO A 89 35.08 19.14 -39.94
C PRO A 89 35.42 18.05 -40.96
N GLU A 90 36.70 17.84 -41.25
CA GLU A 90 37.19 16.83 -42.21
C GLU A 90 36.88 15.41 -41.75
N TRP A 91 37.10 15.13 -40.46
CA TRP A 91 36.76 13.83 -39.85
C TRP A 91 35.25 13.58 -39.92
N PHE A 92 34.45 14.59 -39.59
CA PHE A 92 32.99 14.50 -39.65
C PHE A 92 32.50 14.24 -41.08
N ALA A 93 33.00 14.99 -42.06
CA ALA A 93 32.62 14.86 -43.48
C ALA A 93 32.89 13.45 -44.03
N ALA A 94 34.03 12.85 -43.69
CA ALA A 94 34.36 11.49 -44.09
C ALA A 94 33.36 10.45 -43.54
N ARG A 95 32.84 10.62 -42.30
CA ARG A 95 31.81 9.73 -41.74
C ARG A 95 30.44 9.96 -42.38
N MET A 96 30.11 11.21 -42.70
CA MET A 96 28.85 11.52 -43.39
C MET A 96 28.79 10.93 -44.81
N GLN A 97 29.92 10.87 -45.52
CA GLN A 97 30.00 10.15 -46.80
C GLN A 97 29.70 8.65 -46.63
N GLY A 98 30.25 8.02 -45.59
CA GLY A 98 29.93 6.63 -45.25
C GLY A 98 28.44 6.41 -44.98
N LEU A 99 27.80 7.32 -44.23
CA LEU A 99 26.36 7.27 -43.96
C LEU A 99 25.52 7.46 -45.24
N ALA A 100 25.96 8.29 -46.17
CA ALA A 100 25.28 8.51 -47.45
C ALA A 100 25.30 7.27 -48.36
N LEU A 101 26.27 6.38 -48.18
CA LEU A 101 26.38 5.13 -48.93
C LEU A 101 25.54 3.99 -48.34
N VAL A 102 24.97 4.17 -47.14
CA VAL A 102 24.12 3.15 -46.50
C VAL A 102 22.84 2.97 -47.32
N PRO A 103 22.54 1.75 -47.83
CA PRO A 103 21.33 1.48 -48.58
C PRO A 103 20.05 1.78 -47.79
N GLU A 104 19.03 2.31 -48.46
CA GLU A 104 17.72 2.59 -47.88
C GLU A 104 17.11 1.40 -47.11
N PRO A 105 17.18 0.13 -47.59
CA PRO A 105 16.65 -1.01 -46.84
C PRO A 105 17.27 -1.22 -45.46
N LEU A 106 18.54 -0.84 -45.26
CA LEU A 106 19.18 -0.96 -43.95
C LEU A 106 18.66 0.07 -42.95
N TRP A 107 18.28 1.26 -43.43
CA TRP A 107 17.60 2.26 -42.59
C TRP A 107 16.24 1.77 -42.12
N TRP A 108 15.47 1.14 -43.03
CA TRP A 108 14.21 0.49 -42.67
C TRP A 108 14.41 -0.63 -41.65
N LEU A 109 15.44 -1.48 -41.83
CA LEU A 109 15.76 -2.56 -40.89
C LEU A 109 16.15 -2.02 -39.51
N LEU A 110 17.03 -1.00 -39.45
CA LEU A 110 17.41 -0.34 -38.20
C LEU A 110 16.18 0.22 -37.48
N GLY A 111 15.33 0.95 -38.21
CA GLY A 111 14.09 1.50 -37.69
C GLY A 111 13.17 0.40 -37.15
N ALA A 112 12.99 -0.69 -37.89
CA ALA A 112 12.16 -1.82 -37.49
C ALA A 112 12.67 -2.50 -36.21
N VAL A 113 13.97 -2.80 -36.13
CA VAL A 113 14.57 -3.45 -34.95
C VAL A 113 14.47 -2.58 -33.71
N VAL A 114 14.80 -1.29 -33.83
CA VAL A 114 14.71 -0.34 -32.71
C VAL A 114 13.26 -0.15 -32.27
N SER A 115 12.33 0.00 -33.23
CA SER A 115 10.90 0.15 -32.95
C SER A 115 10.32 -1.09 -32.31
N PHE A 116 10.73 -2.28 -32.73
CA PHE A 116 10.30 -3.54 -32.11
C PHE A 116 10.83 -3.66 -30.67
N TYR A 117 12.12 -3.42 -30.45
CA TYR A 117 12.75 -3.52 -29.13
C TYR A 117 12.13 -2.54 -28.12
N PHE A 118 12.04 -1.26 -28.49
CA PHE A 118 11.49 -0.25 -27.59
C PHE A 118 9.96 -0.27 -27.56
N GLY A 119 9.29 -0.60 -28.66
CA GLY A 119 7.83 -0.72 -28.74
C GLY A 119 7.29 -1.83 -27.84
N ALA A 120 7.87 -3.03 -27.89
CA ALA A 120 7.50 -4.13 -27.01
C ALA A 120 7.76 -3.81 -25.52
N ARG A 121 8.89 -3.15 -25.21
CA ARG A 121 9.19 -2.70 -23.84
C ARG A 121 8.24 -1.62 -23.34
N HIS A 122 7.77 -0.73 -24.21
CA HIS A 122 6.82 0.31 -23.83
C HIS A 122 5.42 -0.25 -23.58
N GLN A 123 5.01 -1.28 -24.34
CA GLN A 123 3.76 -2.00 -24.11
C GLN A 123 3.75 -2.75 -22.77
N ALA A 124 4.86 -3.36 -22.37
CA ALA A 124 4.98 -4.05 -21.08
C ALA A 124 4.74 -3.08 -19.89
N LYS A 125 5.33 -1.87 -19.92
CA LYS A 125 5.11 -0.84 -18.89
C LYS A 125 3.67 -0.32 -18.84
N GLY A 126 2.97 -0.29 -19.96
CA GLY A 126 1.56 0.11 -20.01
C GLY A 126 0.65 -0.87 -19.23
N GLN A 127 1.00 -2.16 -19.24
CA GLN A 127 0.27 -3.16 -18.45
C GLN A 127 0.54 -3.05 -16.95
N ASP A 128 1.76 -2.69 -16.54
CA ASP A 128 2.07 -2.45 -15.13
C ASP A 128 1.27 -1.26 -14.59
N PHE A 129 1.12 -0.18 -15.35
CA PHE A 129 0.27 0.96 -14.98
C PHE A 129 -1.21 0.59 -14.87
N GLN A 130 -1.73 -0.23 -15.78
CA GLN A 130 -3.10 -0.74 -15.68
C GLN A 130 -3.28 -1.64 -14.45
N ARG A 131 -2.29 -2.48 -14.12
CA ARG A 131 -2.31 -3.31 -12.90
C ARG A 131 -2.26 -2.45 -11.64
N GLU A 132 -1.45 -1.40 -11.62
CA GLU A 132 -1.38 -0.43 -10.52
C GLU A 132 -2.73 0.29 -10.33
N ILE A 133 -3.37 0.75 -11.40
CA ILE A 133 -4.72 1.35 -11.34
C ILE A 133 -5.74 0.37 -10.80
N VAL A 134 -5.76 -0.88 -11.30
CA VAL A 134 -6.69 -1.91 -10.81
C VAL A 134 -6.44 -2.22 -9.33
N SER A 135 -5.17 -2.27 -8.90
CA SER A 135 -4.83 -2.47 -7.49
C SER A 135 -5.22 -1.29 -6.61
N ALA A 136 -5.06 -0.05 -7.08
CA ALA A 136 -5.46 1.16 -6.37
C ALA A 136 -6.99 1.29 -6.27
N LEU A 137 -7.73 0.86 -7.30
CA LEU A 137 -9.19 0.79 -7.28
C LEU A 137 -9.71 -0.37 -6.41
N ALA A 138 -9.00 -1.50 -6.34
CA ALA A 138 -9.32 -2.62 -5.45
C ALA A 138 -9.07 -2.30 -3.97
N VAL A 139 -8.08 -1.45 -3.68
CA VAL A 139 -7.86 -0.81 -2.37
C VAL A 139 -8.66 0.49 -2.29
N GLY A 140 -9.87 0.50 -2.86
CA GLY A 140 -10.76 1.66 -2.96
C GLY A 140 -10.80 2.46 -1.65
N PRO A 141 -11.01 3.78 -1.73
CA PRO A 141 -10.79 4.68 -0.61
C PRO A 141 -11.47 4.08 0.61
N ARG A 142 -10.69 3.66 1.61
CA ARG A 142 -11.18 3.66 2.98
C ARG A 142 -11.46 5.12 3.26
N SER A 143 -12.64 5.54 2.83
CA SER A 143 -13.38 6.60 3.45
C SER A 143 -13.16 6.35 4.93
N LYS A 144 -12.40 7.25 5.56
CA LYS A 144 -12.76 7.63 6.92
C LYS A 144 -14.25 7.89 6.80
N ALA A 145 -15.07 6.92 7.15
CA ALA A 145 -16.49 7.09 7.32
C ALA A 145 -16.61 8.09 8.47
N ALA A 146 -16.51 9.37 8.14
CA ALA A 146 -17.21 10.40 8.85
C ALA A 146 -18.69 10.01 8.66
N PRO A 147 -19.43 9.72 9.74
CA PRO A 147 -20.83 9.37 9.61
C PRO A 147 -21.59 10.66 9.27
N GLU A 148 -21.67 10.98 7.99
CA GLU A 148 -22.82 11.69 7.44
C GLU A 148 -23.92 10.65 7.29
N ASP A 149 -24.72 10.48 8.34
CA ASP A 149 -26.14 10.11 8.31
C ASP A 149 -26.65 9.88 9.73
N ALA A 150 -26.82 10.99 10.44
CA ALA A 150 -27.31 11.04 11.81
C ALA A 150 -28.84 10.88 11.94
N HIS A 151 -29.58 10.35 10.95
CA HIS A 151 -31.05 10.38 11.00
C HIS A 151 -31.83 9.15 10.49
N SER A 152 -31.25 7.96 10.29
CA SER A 152 -32.08 6.80 9.86
C SER A 152 -31.71 5.42 10.41
N ALA A 153 -31.00 5.32 11.54
CA ALA A 153 -30.75 4.04 12.21
C ALA A 153 -31.65 3.87 13.46
N ALA A 154 -32.96 4.05 13.30
CA ALA A 154 -33.94 3.90 14.38
C ALA A 154 -34.46 2.46 14.56
N ASP A 155 -33.98 1.45 13.82
CA ASP A 155 -34.62 0.12 13.91
C ASP A 155 -33.71 -1.06 13.54
N GLY A 156 -32.70 -1.34 14.36
CA GLY A 156 -31.86 -2.55 14.27
C GLY A 156 -31.72 -3.20 15.65
N PRO A 157 -31.70 -4.55 15.74
CA PRO A 157 -32.04 -5.27 16.97
C PRO A 157 -31.13 -4.89 18.15
N GLU A 158 -31.82 -4.61 19.24
CA GLU A 158 -31.33 -4.08 20.50
C GLU A 158 -30.41 -5.05 21.25
N ASP A 159 -29.12 -5.07 20.90
CA ASP A 159 -28.16 -5.87 21.68
C ASP A 159 -26.82 -5.16 21.92
N ASN A 160 -26.84 -3.83 21.88
CA ASN A 160 -25.70 -3.02 22.36
C ASN A 160 -25.89 -2.69 23.84
N ALA A 161 -25.33 -3.56 24.69
CA ALA A 161 -25.36 -3.43 26.15
C ALA A 161 -24.81 -2.08 26.65
N ALA A 162 -23.80 -1.52 25.97
CA ALA A 162 -23.21 -0.23 26.35
C ALA A 162 -24.17 0.95 26.09
N LEU A 163 -24.98 0.89 25.03
CA LEU A 163 -26.01 1.90 24.75
C LEU A 163 -27.18 1.81 25.74
N ALA A 164 -27.56 0.60 26.18
CA ALA A 164 -28.60 0.42 27.19
C ALA A 164 -28.17 0.96 28.57
N GLU A 165 -26.92 0.70 28.97
CA GLU A 165 -26.35 1.20 30.23
C GLU A 165 -26.22 2.73 30.26
N TRP A 166 -25.76 3.34 29.15
CA TRP A 166 -25.66 4.80 29.01
C TRP A 166 -27.02 5.50 29.13
N ARG A 167 -28.08 4.94 28.53
CA ARG A 167 -29.45 5.46 28.64
C ARG A 167 -29.99 5.37 30.07
N ALA A 168 -29.74 4.25 30.76
CA ALA A 168 -30.18 4.03 32.14
C ALA A 168 -29.48 4.95 33.17
N LEU A 169 -28.27 5.43 32.85
CA LEU A 169 -27.55 6.43 33.65
C LEU A 169 -28.09 7.85 33.42
N HIS A 170 -28.50 8.18 32.20
CA HIS A 170 -29.02 9.52 31.87
C HIS A 170 -30.46 9.73 32.33
N GLN A 171 -31.30 8.70 32.34
CA GLN A 171 -32.68 8.78 32.85
C GLN A 171 -32.77 8.96 34.37
N ARG A 172 -31.72 8.60 35.13
CA ARG A 172 -31.67 8.77 36.60
C ARG A 172 -31.24 10.17 37.06
N ARG A 173 -30.90 11.06 36.12
CA ARG A 173 -30.46 12.45 36.40
C ARG A 173 -31.52 13.50 36.06
N ALA A 174 -32.70 13.09 35.60
CA ALA A 174 -33.89 13.94 35.44
C ALA A 174 -34.89 13.64 36.56
#